data_AF-A0A8I6XJT4-F1
#
_entry.id   AF-A0A8I6XJT4-F1
#
_cell.length_a   1.000
_cell.length_b   1.000
_cell.length_c   1.000
_cell.angle_alpha   90.00
_cell.angle_beta   90.00
_cell.angle_gamma   90.00
#
_symmetry.space_group_name_H-M   'P 1'
#
loop_
_entity.id
_entity.type
_entity.pdbx_description
1 polymer ?
#
loop_
_entity_poly.entity_id
_entity_poly.type
_entity_poly.pdbx_seq_one_letter_code
_entity_poly.pdbx_strand_id
1 'polypeptide(L)' 'MEGKTILCFLMMLLLLGNCAHAENSCKEHRTLGTACITEFCRKDCNRDYIGHRVRNAYCTGFFPFIFCVCDICD' A
#
# COMPACT_ATOMS: atom_id res chain seq x y z
N MET A 1 31.03 2.50 31.71
CA MET A 1 30.67 3.13 30.42
C MET A 1 29.84 2.13 29.62
N GLU A 2 28.58 1.89 29.97
CA GLU A 2 27.75 0.83 29.32
C GLU A 2 26.35 1.33 28.91
N GLY A 3 25.90 2.49 29.39
CA GLY A 3 24.55 3.00 29.12
C GLY A 3 24.34 3.68 27.76
N LYS A 4 25.39 4.16 27.08
CA LYS A 4 25.25 4.85 25.78
C LYS A 4 24.87 3.89 24.64
N THR A 5 25.37 2.67 24.68
CA THR A 5 25.17 1.68 23.60
C THR A 5 23.72 1.20 23.55
N ILE A 6 23.09 1.03 24.71
CA ILE A 6 21.71 0.55 24.84
C ILE A 6 20.71 1.61 24.32
N LEU A 7 20.98 2.90 24.56
CA LEU A 7 20.16 4.00 24.05
C LEU A 7 20.15 4.07 22.52
N CYS A 8 21.29 3.85 21.87
CA CYS A 8 21.36 3.84 20.40
C CYS A 8 20.56 2.68 19.80
N PHE A 9 20.57 1.49 20.43
CA PHE A 9 19.80 0.34 19.97
C PHE A 9 18.29 0.57 20.09
N LEU A 10 17.84 1.19 21.18
CA LEU A 10 16.42 1.52 21.37
C LEU A 10 15.92 2.57 20.36
N MET A 11 16.74 3.58 20.04
CA MET A 11 16.44 4.56 18.98
C MET A 11 16.27 3.90 17.61
N MET A 12 17.16 2.98 17.24
CA MET A 12 17.05 2.24 15.97
C MET A 12 15.79 1.38 15.90
N LEU A 13 15.40 0.73 17.02
CA LEU A 13 14.16 -0.05 17.10
C LEU A 13 12.91 0.82 16.96
N LEU A 14 12.90 2.02 17.53
CA LEU A 14 11.81 3.00 17.36
C LEU A 14 11.69 3.48 15.91
N LEU A 15 12.83 3.75 15.25
CA LEU A 15 12.86 4.15 13.85
C LEU A 15 12.38 3.02 12.91
N LEU A 16 12.83 1.78 13.12
CA LEU A 16 12.35 0.63 12.35
C LEU A 16 10.87 0.33 12.60
N GLY A 17 10.40 0.46 13.84
CA GLY A 17 8.98 0.28 14.19
C GLY A 17 8.07 1.28 13.48
N ASN A 18 8.51 2.52 13.29
CA ASN A 18 7.76 3.55 12.57
C ASN A 18 7.67 3.27 11.06
N CYS A 19 8.73 2.73 10.44
CA CYS A 19 8.69 2.35 9.02
C CYS A 19 7.73 1.18 8.77
N ALA A 20 7.73 0.19 9.66
CA ALA A 20 6.81 -0.95 9.58
C ALA A 20 5.34 -0.55 9.82
N HIS A 21 5.08 0.45 10.67
CA HIS A 21 3.73 0.94 10.93
C HIS A 21 3.11 1.61 9.70
N ALA A 22 3.91 2.29 8.87
CA ALA A 22 3.46 2.91 7.62
C ALA A 22 3.13 1.87 6.53
N GLU A 23 3.74 0.68 6.56
CA GLU A 23 3.38 -0.40 5.63
C GLU A 23 2.07 -1.11 6.02
N ASN A 24 1.68 -1.05 7.30
CA ASN A 24 0.48 -1.72 7.81
C ASN A 24 -0.80 -0.85 7.73
N SER A 25 -0.70 0.40 7.26
CA SER A 25 -1.86 1.26 7.00
C SER A 25 -2.45 1.07 5.60
N CYS A 26 -1.81 0.28 4.74
CA CYS A 26 -2.29 0.05 3.38
C CYS A 26 -3.48 -0.92 3.35
N LYS A 27 -4.52 -0.56 2.59
CA LYS A 27 -5.74 -1.35 2.40
C LYS A 27 -5.94 -1.66 0.93
N GLU A 28 -6.37 -2.89 0.69
CA GLU A 28 -6.70 -3.34 -0.65
C GLU A 28 -8.18 -3.06 -0.96
N HIS A 29 -8.42 -2.40 -2.09
CA HIS A 29 -9.76 -2.10 -2.60
C HIS A 29 -9.95 -2.77 -3.97
N ARG A 30 -11.04 -3.53 -4.12
CA ARG A 30 -11.33 -4.29 -5.34
C ARG A 30 -12.58 -3.76 -6.04
N THR A 31 -12.46 -3.49 -7.33
CA THR A 31 -13.57 -3.08 -8.19
C THR A 31 -13.78 -4.10 -9.29
N LEU A 32 -15.00 -4.64 -9.39
CA LEU A 32 -15.40 -5.57 -10.46
C LEU A 32 -15.56 -4.80 -11.78
N GLY A 33 -14.99 -5.32 -12.86
CA GLY A 33 -15.08 -4.75 -14.19
C GLY A 33 -15.31 -5.82 -15.26
N THR A 34 -15.79 -5.41 -16.43
CA THR A 34 -15.94 -6.27 -17.62
C THR A 34 -14.63 -6.54 -18.33
N ALA A 35 -13.66 -5.64 -18.16
CA ALA A 35 -12.28 -5.74 -18.62
C ALA A 35 -11.38 -5.01 -17.62
N CYS A 36 -10.11 -5.41 -17.55
CA CYS A 36 -9.12 -4.70 -16.75
C CYS A 36 -7.83 -4.57 -17.55
N ILE A 37 -7.36 -3.34 -17.67
CA ILE A 37 -6.08 -2.98 -18.25
C ILE A 37 -5.30 -2.26 -17.16
N THR A 38 -4.11 -2.75 -16.84
CA THR A 38 -3.34 -2.28 -15.67
C THR A 38 -3.11 -0.77 -15.67
N GLU A 39 -2.86 -0.15 -16.84
CA GLU A 39 -2.68 1.30 -16.96
C GLU A 39 -3.95 2.06 -16.55
N PHE A 40 -5.13 1.65 -17.05
CA PHE A 40 -6.40 2.27 -16.68
C PHE A 40 -6.77 2.00 -15.22
N CYS A 41 -6.56 0.78 -14.73
CA CYS A 41 -6.77 0.45 -13.33
C CYS A 41 -5.96 1.38 -12.42
N ARG A 42 -4.68 1.60 -12.72
CA ARG A 42 -3.86 2.53 -11.93
C ARG A 42 -4.33 3.98 -12.04
N LYS A 43 -4.74 4.42 -13.23
CA LYS A 43 -5.28 5.78 -13.42
C LYS A 43 -6.57 5.97 -12.61
N ASP A 44 -7.46 4.99 -12.61
CA ASP A 44 -8.70 5.00 -11.84
C ASP A 44 -8.40 4.97 -10.33
N CYS A 45 -7.49 4.13 -9.85
CA CYS A 45 -7.06 4.14 -8.43
C CYS A 45 -6.55 5.54 -8.00
N ASN A 46 -5.74 6.22 -8.81
CA ASN A 46 -5.26 7.56 -8.47
C ASN A 46 -6.38 8.62 -8.51
N ARG A 47 -7.39 8.44 -9.38
CA ARG A 47 -8.54 9.35 -9.47
C ARG A 47 -9.52 9.15 -8.32
N ASP A 48 -9.77 7.91 -7.94
CA ASP A 48 -10.80 7.58 -6.95
C ASP A 48 -10.28 7.78 -5.51
N TYR A 49 -8.96 7.69 -5.30
CA TYR A 49 -8.28 7.90 -4.02
C TYR A 49 -7.39 9.16 -4.02
N ILE A 50 -7.90 10.28 -4.55
CA ILE A 50 -7.20 11.56 -4.52
C ILE A 50 -6.84 11.93 -3.07
N GLY A 51 -5.57 12.26 -2.85
CA GLY A 51 -5.04 12.62 -1.53
C GLY A 51 -4.46 11.45 -0.74
N HIS A 52 -4.64 10.20 -1.19
CA HIS A 52 -4.01 9.02 -0.61
C HIS A 52 -2.87 8.50 -1.49
N ARG A 53 -1.96 7.71 -0.90
CA ARG A 53 -0.85 7.10 -1.63
C ARG A 53 -1.29 5.76 -2.24
N VAL A 54 -1.38 5.71 -3.57
CA VAL A 54 -1.56 4.44 -4.31
C VAL A 54 -0.22 3.70 -4.40
N ARG A 55 0.02 2.75 -3.51
CA ARG A 55 1.24 1.92 -3.49
C ARG A 55 1.31 1.02 -4.72
N ASN A 56 0.21 0.34 -5.03
CA ASN A 56 0.13 -0.58 -6.15
C ASN A 56 -1.27 -0.55 -6.80
N ALA A 57 -1.34 -0.90 -8.08
CA ALA A 57 -2.59 -1.10 -8.78
C ALA A 57 -2.43 -2.19 -9.84
N TYR A 58 -3.29 -3.20 -9.83
CA TYR A 58 -3.14 -4.37 -10.70
C TYR A 58 -4.48 -5.02 -11.04
N CYS A 59 -4.48 -5.77 -12.14
CA CYS A 59 -5.63 -6.55 -12.58
C CYS A 59 -5.52 -8.00 -12.07
N THR A 60 -6.64 -8.58 -11.67
CA THR A 60 -6.72 -9.99 -11.27
C THR A 60 -8.04 -10.61 -11.72
N GLY A 61 -8.11 -11.94 -11.74
CA GLY A 61 -9.27 -12.70 -12.19
C GLY A 61 -9.32 -12.91 -13.71
N PHE A 62 -10.42 -13.49 -14.17
CA PHE A 62 -10.68 -13.86 -15.56
C PHE A 62 -12.17 -13.72 -15.86
N PHE A 63 -12.55 -13.53 -17.13
CA PHE A 63 -13.95 -13.34 -17.52
C PHE A 63 -14.84 -14.47 -16.98
N PRO A 64 -15.98 -14.18 -16.31
CA PRO A 64 -16.62 -12.87 -16.16
C PRO A 64 -16.26 -12.10 -14.88
N PHE A 65 -15.34 -12.61 -14.05
CA PHE A 65 -14.93 -12.01 -12.77
C PHE A 65 -13.53 -11.40 -12.88
N ILE A 66 -13.45 -10.22 -13.49
CA ILE A 66 -12.20 -9.46 -13.64
C ILE A 66 -12.24 -8.30 -12.66
N PHE A 67 -11.16 -8.10 -11.92
CA PHE A 67 -11.06 -7.07 -10.89
C PHE A 67 -9.89 -6.14 -11.15
N CYS A 68 -10.11 -4.85 -10.92
CA CYS A 68 -9.04 -3.88 -10.66
C CYS A 68 -8.83 -3.81 -9.15
N VAL A 69 -7.58 -3.90 -8.72
CA VAL A 69 -7.18 -3.89 -7.32
C VAL A 69 -6.29 -2.68 -7.06
N CYS A 70 -6.66 -1.88 -6.07
CA CYS A 70 -5.91 -0.71 -5.62
C CYS A 70 -5.39 -0.95 -4.20
N ASP A 71 -4.07 -0.83 -4.00
CA ASP A 71 -3.43 -0.86 -2.68
C ASP A 71 -3.18 0.58 -2.23
N ILE A 72 -3.98 1.03 -1.26
CA ILE A 72 -4.08 2.43 -0.83
C ILE A 72 -3.56 2.56 0.59
N CYS A 73 -2.53 3.37 0.79
CA CYS A 73 -2.00 3.69 2.11
C CYS A 73 -2.49 5.07 2.56
N ASP A 74 -2.71 5.21 3.88
CA ASP A 74 -2.97 6.49 4.55
C ASP A 74 -1.72 7.38 4.54
#